data_AF-A0A815HJK5-F1
#
_entry.id   AF-A0A815HJK5-F1
#
_cell.length_a   1.000
_cell.length_b   1.000
_cell.length_c   1.000
_cell.angle_alpha   90.00
_cell.angle_beta   90.00
_cell.angle_gamma   90.00
#
_symmetry.space_group_name_H-M   'P 1'
#
loop_
_entity.id
_entity.type
_entity.pdbx_description
1 polymer ?
#
loop_
_entity_poly.entity_id
_entity_poly.type
_entity_poly.pdbx_seq_one_letter_code
_entity_poly.pdbx_strand_id
1 'polypeptide(L)'
;MIKISTIVLSICLMNICSGSLLLIDRKNPCRAYGNGSVYDITNLVPQWPVTLKGPGYGGEYYYWWSCAGNTRYCEDADTAVCQQRTDGPSIQYNAGNISPQLWFGVFNGAATQVNLSWDIIYPNRQSDPSLIDGSGIRVTVVHFIVDPNVEKLSLTMNGENKYTEYSITVRGKCIGQPAINRTSFVQGYGDPQTGQVVPGPFMNEIQSYFS
;
A
#
# COMPACT_ATOMS: atom_id res chain seq x y z
N MET A 1 4.65 -14.37 56.60
CA MET A 1 5.37 -14.25 55.32
C MET A 1 4.35 -14.17 54.20
N ILE A 2 3.96 -12.95 53.80
CA ILE A 2 2.94 -12.71 52.77
C ILE A 2 3.65 -12.25 51.50
N LYS A 3 3.45 -13.03 50.44
CA LYS A 3 3.93 -12.80 49.08
C LYS A 3 3.31 -11.50 48.54
N ILE A 4 4.14 -10.49 48.30
CA ILE A 4 3.78 -9.32 47.48
C ILE A 4 4.94 -9.11 46.50
N SER A 5 5.01 -9.94 45.45
CA SER A 5 5.97 -9.73 44.36
C SER A 5 5.49 -10.42 43.09
N THR A 6 4.26 -10.11 42.66
CA THR A 6 3.75 -10.60 41.36
C THR A 6 2.60 -9.74 40.81
N ILE A 7 2.66 -8.40 40.98
CA ILE A 7 1.70 -7.48 40.32
C ILE A 7 2.46 -6.24 39.81
N VAL A 8 3.54 -6.43 39.05
CA VAL A 8 4.19 -5.32 38.30
C VAL A 8 4.67 -5.82 36.92
N LEU A 9 4.03 -6.86 36.36
CA LEU A 9 4.45 -7.45 35.09
C LEU A 9 3.29 -7.70 34.12
N SER A 10 2.33 -6.77 34.01
CA SER A 10 1.21 -6.91 33.06
C SER A 10 0.72 -5.62 32.41
N ILE A 11 1.41 -4.48 32.55
CA ILE A 11 0.98 -3.22 31.90
C ILE A 11 1.89 -2.80 30.72
N CYS A 12 3.02 -3.48 30.49
CA CYS A 12 4.00 -3.05 29.47
C CYS A 12 3.88 -3.67 28.06
N LEU A 13 2.79 -4.39 27.71
CA LEU A 13 2.75 -5.15 26.44
C LEU A 13 1.54 -4.90 25.53
N MET A 14 0.78 -3.84 25.76
CA MET A 14 -0.30 -3.46 24.83
C MET A 14 -0.01 -2.11 24.17
N ASN A 15 1.17 -1.95 23.57
CA ASN A 15 1.23 -1.21 22.31
C ASN A 15 0.60 -2.11 21.25
N ILE A 16 -0.72 -2.25 21.32
CA ILE A 16 -1.53 -2.86 20.26
C ILE A 16 -1.28 -1.96 19.06
N CYS A 17 -0.41 -2.44 18.17
CA CYS A 17 -0.18 -1.82 16.88
C CYS A 17 -1.58 -1.60 16.27
N SER A 18 -2.02 -0.35 16.21
CA SER A 18 -3.42 0.00 15.90
C SER A 18 -3.66 -0.04 14.39
N GLY A 19 -3.17 -1.11 13.75
CA GLY A 19 -3.41 -1.43 12.35
C GLY A 19 -4.78 -2.08 12.23
N SER A 20 -5.63 -1.48 11.41
CA SER A 20 -6.93 -2.00 11.02
C SER A 20 -6.85 -2.52 9.58
N LEU A 21 -7.38 -3.71 9.34
CA LEU A 21 -7.60 -4.19 7.99
C LEU A 21 -8.68 -3.32 7.34
N LEU A 22 -8.37 -2.77 6.18
CA LEU A 22 -9.27 -1.91 5.42
C LEU A 22 -10.04 -2.74 4.38
N LEU A 23 -11.27 -2.33 4.12
CA LEU A 23 -12.14 -2.92 3.10
C LEU A 23 -11.81 -2.29 1.73
N ILE A 24 -11.27 -3.09 0.82
CA ILE A 24 -10.95 -2.65 -0.54
C ILE A 24 -12.24 -2.36 -1.33
N ASP A 25 -12.24 -1.29 -2.12
CA ASP A 25 -13.31 -0.98 -3.06
C ASP A 25 -13.32 -2.01 -4.22
N ARG A 26 -14.42 -2.74 -4.37
CA ARG A 26 -14.56 -3.77 -5.41
C ARG A 26 -14.53 -3.20 -6.84
N LYS A 27 -14.86 -1.93 -7.02
CA LYS A 27 -14.83 -1.26 -8.34
C LYS A 27 -13.50 -0.55 -8.60
N ASN A 28 -12.72 -0.31 -7.55
CA ASN A 28 -11.46 0.41 -7.65
C ASN A 28 -10.42 -0.16 -6.67
N PRO A 29 -9.56 -1.10 -7.10
CA PRO A 29 -8.54 -1.69 -6.22
C PRO A 29 -7.51 -0.69 -5.68
N CYS A 30 -7.42 0.52 -6.24
CA CYS A 30 -6.59 1.61 -5.72
C CYS A 30 -7.23 2.37 -4.54
N ARG A 31 -8.36 1.88 -4.01
CA ARG A 31 -9.10 2.51 -2.93
C ARG A 31 -9.50 1.51 -1.85
N ALA A 32 -9.43 1.95 -0.60
CA ALA A 32 -9.91 1.19 0.55
C ALA A 32 -10.61 2.08 1.60
N TYR A 33 -11.50 1.46 2.36
CA TYR A 33 -12.35 2.07 3.36
C TYR A 33 -12.10 1.45 4.73
N GLY A 34 -12.13 2.25 5.79
CA GLY A 34 -12.11 1.71 7.15
C GLY A 34 -12.21 2.81 8.17
N ASN A 35 -12.91 2.54 9.27
CA ASN A 35 -13.03 3.45 10.42
C ASN A 35 -13.45 4.89 10.03
N GLY A 36 -14.44 5.02 9.14
CA GLY A 36 -14.93 6.32 8.66
C GLY A 36 -13.92 7.10 7.81
N SER A 37 -12.85 6.47 7.36
CA SER A 37 -11.79 7.06 6.55
C SER A 37 -11.74 6.39 5.18
N VAL A 38 -11.29 7.15 4.18
CA VAL A 38 -11.03 6.67 2.82
C VAL A 38 -9.55 6.83 2.52
N TYR A 39 -8.94 5.76 2.02
CA TYR A 39 -7.58 5.77 1.50
C TYR A 39 -7.70 5.58 -0.01
N ASP A 40 -7.18 6.53 -0.78
CA ASP A 40 -7.34 6.53 -2.25
C ASP A 40 -6.04 6.93 -2.93
N ILE A 41 -5.43 5.97 -3.62
CA ILE A 41 -4.17 6.16 -4.36
C ILE A 41 -4.41 6.15 -5.88
N THR A 42 -5.65 6.23 -6.35
CA THR A 42 -5.99 6.19 -7.78
C THR A 42 -5.19 7.22 -8.57
N ASN A 43 -5.10 8.44 -8.03
CA ASN A 43 -4.40 9.57 -8.64
C ASN A 43 -2.98 9.75 -8.09
N LEU A 44 -2.40 8.74 -7.42
CA LEU A 44 -1.08 8.82 -6.78
C LEU A 44 -0.01 9.34 -7.75
N VAL A 45 -0.05 8.84 -8.97
CA VAL A 45 0.90 9.13 -10.04
C VAL A 45 0.15 9.57 -11.30
N PRO A 46 0.76 10.33 -12.21
CA PRO A 46 0.08 10.79 -13.42
C PRO A 46 -0.32 9.64 -14.34
N GLN A 47 0.46 8.56 -14.31
CA GLN A 47 0.27 7.39 -15.15
C GLN A 47 0.70 6.11 -14.42
N TRP A 48 -0.18 5.12 -14.44
CA TRP A 48 0.10 3.75 -14.03
C TRP A 48 0.42 2.86 -15.25
N PRO A 49 1.21 1.78 -15.08
CA PRO A 49 2.06 1.48 -13.92
C PRO A 49 3.22 2.48 -13.78
N VAL A 50 3.79 2.58 -12.57
CA VAL A 50 5.09 3.24 -12.39
C VAL A 50 6.24 2.28 -12.58
N THR A 51 7.35 2.79 -13.12
CA THR A 51 8.61 2.04 -13.19
C THR A 51 9.54 2.52 -12.09
N LEU A 52 10.04 1.60 -11.28
CA LEU A 52 11.05 1.82 -10.26
C LEU A 52 12.30 1.02 -10.65
N LYS A 53 13.47 1.56 -10.32
CA LYS A 53 14.74 0.84 -10.38
C LYS A 53 15.25 0.66 -8.96
N GLY A 54 15.70 -0.54 -8.62
CA GLY A 54 16.19 -0.80 -7.28
C GLY A 54 17.01 -2.08 -7.17
N PRO A 55 17.61 -2.32 -5.99
CA PRO A 55 18.34 -3.54 -5.73
C PRO A 55 17.38 -4.75 -5.70
N GLY A 56 17.88 -5.90 -6.11
CA GLY A 56 17.24 -7.21 -5.92
C GLY A 56 18.32 -8.26 -5.65
N TYR A 57 17.93 -9.53 -5.51
CA TYR A 57 18.90 -10.60 -5.29
C TYR A 57 19.73 -10.81 -6.55
N GLY A 58 21.05 -10.67 -6.41
CA GLY A 58 22.00 -10.90 -7.49
C GLY A 58 22.16 -9.74 -8.49
N GLY A 59 21.57 -8.56 -8.25
CA GLY A 59 21.78 -7.40 -9.12
C GLY A 59 20.74 -6.29 -8.98
N GLU A 60 20.74 -5.36 -9.93
CA GLU A 60 19.68 -4.36 -10.08
C GLU A 60 18.52 -4.90 -10.92
N TYR A 61 17.32 -4.41 -10.61
CA TYR A 61 16.08 -4.79 -11.30
C TYR A 61 15.24 -3.57 -11.63
N TYR A 62 14.44 -3.71 -12.68
CA TYR A 62 13.25 -2.91 -12.91
C TYR A 62 12.07 -3.53 -12.19
N TYR A 63 11.24 -2.68 -11.60
CA TYR A 63 9.99 -3.04 -10.96
C TYR A 63 8.88 -2.18 -11.54
N TRP A 64 7.82 -2.81 -12.01
CA TRP A 64 6.60 -2.12 -12.44
C TRP A 64 5.53 -2.32 -11.41
N TRP A 65 5.02 -1.23 -10.85
CA TRP A 65 3.96 -1.27 -9.83
C TRP A 65 2.69 -0.60 -10.34
N SER A 66 1.56 -1.26 -10.17
CA SER A 66 0.22 -0.76 -10.45
C SER A 66 -0.76 -1.14 -9.34
N CYS A 67 -1.45 -0.15 -8.78
CA CYS A 67 -2.51 -0.38 -7.80
C CYS A 67 -3.78 -1.02 -8.40
N ALA A 68 -3.91 -1.03 -9.73
CA ALA A 68 -5.04 -1.62 -10.45
C ALA A 68 -4.66 -2.86 -11.28
N GLY A 69 -3.46 -3.38 -11.09
CA GLY A 69 -2.94 -4.47 -11.89
C GLY A 69 -2.51 -4.03 -13.29
N ASN A 70 -2.43 -4.97 -14.22
CA ASN A 70 -2.05 -4.75 -15.61
C ASN A 70 -0.78 -3.89 -15.74
N THR A 71 0.33 -4.41 -15.24
CA THR A 71 1.60 -3.70 -15.39
C THR A 71 2.08 -3.64 -16.85
N ARG A 72 1.40 -4.32 -17.79
CA ARG A 72 1.85 -4.58 -19.17
C ARG A 72 3.11 -5.47 -19.25
N TYR A 73 3.67 -5.81 -18.11
CA TYR A 73 4.73 -6.77 -17.88
C TYR A 73 4.17 -7.85 -16.95
N CYS A 74 4.76 -9.05 -17.01
CA CYS A 74 4.16 -10.26 -16.49
C CYS A 74 2.82 -10.53 -17.20
N GLU A 75 2.65 -11.71 -17.77
CA GLU A 75 1.53 -11.99 -18.69
C GLU A 75 0.14 -11.88 -18.02
N ASP A 76 0.10 -11.92 -16.68
CA ASP A 76 -1.10 -11.84 -15.86
C ASP A 76 -1.56 -10.39 -15.61
N ALA A 77 -2.78 -10.06 -16.07
CA ALA A 77 -3.42 -8.77 -15.87
C ALA A 77 -3.71 -8.46 -14.39
N ASP A 78 -3.73 -9.46 -13.50
CA ASP A 78 -3.89 -9.29 -12.05
C ASP A 78 -2.55 -8.94 -11.34
N THR A 79 -1.43 -8.93 -12.07
CA THR A 79 -0.12 -8.58 -11.50
C THR A 79 -0.11 -7.12 -11.06
N ALA A 80 0.07 -6.90 -9.76
CA ALA A 80 0.28 -5.58 -9.17
C ALA A 80 1.74 -5.15 -9.27
N VAL A 81 2.68 -6.08 -9.10
CA VAL A 81 4.12 -5.82 -9.14
C VAL A 81 4.82 -6.84 -10.02
N CYS A 82 5.50 -6.38 -11.05
CA CYS A 82 6.31 -7.21 -11.93
C CYS A 82 7.79 -6.80 -11.82
N GLN A 83 8.70 -7.78 -11.85
CA GLN A 83 10.14 -7.58 -11.71
C GLN A 83 10.90 -8.12 -12.92
N GLN A 84 11.96 -7.44 -13.35
CA GLN A 84 12.89 -7.92 -14.39
C GLN A 84 14.32 -7.46 -14.12
N ARG A 85 15.32 -8.34 -14.32
CA ARG A 85 16.74 -7.95 -14.23
C ARG A 85 17.09 -6.87 -15.24
N THR A 86 17.91 -5.89 -14.86
CA THR A 86 18.34 -4.84 -15.79
C THR A 86 19.41 -5.30 -16.77
N ASP A 87 20.20 -6.31 -16.39
CA ASP A 87 21.37 -6.82 -17.12
C ASP A 87 21.18 -8.23 -17.69
N GLY A 88 20.02 -8.83 -17.46
CA GLY A 88 19.73 -10.23 -17.78
C GLY A 88 18.83 -10.40 -19.00
N PRO A 89 18.49 -11.66 -19.34
CA PRO A 89 17.42 -11.92 -20.29
C PRO A 89 16.12 -11.26 -19.82
N SER A 90 15.21 -10.95 -20.75
CA SER A 90 13.88 -10.34 -20.48
C SER A 90 12.91 -11.32 -19.81
N ILE A 91 13.38 -12.03 -18.79
CA ILE A 91 12.59 -12.89 -17.93
C ILE A 91 11.95 -12.00 -16.87
N GLN A 92 10.63 -12.09 -16.79
CA GLN A 92 9.81 -11.32 -15.87
C GLN A 92 9.28 -12.23 -14.76
N TYR A 93 9.14 -11.65 -13.58
CA TYR A 93 8.79 -12.33 -12.34
C TYR A 93 7.61 -11.61 -11.69
N ASN A 94 6.50 -12.30 -11.47
CA ASN A 94 5.40 -11.72 -10.70
C ASN A 94 5.82 -11.62 -9.22
N ALA A 95 5.80 -10.41 -8.68
CA ALA A 95 6.19 -10.08 -7.30
C ALA A 95 4.98 -9.70 -6.42
N GLY A 96 3.76 -9.76 -6.95
CA GLY A 96 2.54 -9.51 -6.20
C GLY A 96 1.33 -9.32 -7.11
N ASN A 97 0.15 -9.75 -6.62
CA ASN A 97 -1.13 -9.65 -7.31
C ASN A 97 -2.06 -8.67 -6.60
N ILE A 98 -2.98 -8.03 -7.36
CA ILE A 98 -4.05 -7.21 -6.77
C ILE A 98 -5.08 -8.06 -6.03
N SER A 99 -5.22 -9.34 -6.39
CA SER A 99 -6.13 -10.26 -5.71
C SER A 99 -5.41 -11.53 -5.25
N PRO A 100 -5.15 -11.71 -3.94
CA PRO A 100 -5.71 -10.96 -2.81
C PRO A 100 -4.78 -9.86 -2.27
N GLN A 101 -5.02 -8.59 -2.55
CA GLN A 101 -4.32 -7.52 -1.82
C GLN A 101 -4.90 -7.29 -0.41
N LEU A 102 -4.08 -6.78 0.50
CA LEU A 102 -4.49 -6.44 1.87
C LEU A 102 -4.07 -5.01 2.18
N TRP A 103 -4.94 -4.23 2.81
CA TRP A 103 -4.67 -2.85 3.19
C TRP A 103 -4.71 -2.72 4.71
N PHE A 104 -3.69 -2.12 5.30
CA PHE A 104 -3.57 -1.91 6.75
C PHE A 104 -3.39 -0.45 7.05
N GLY A 105 -4.34 0.17 7.76
CA GLY A 105 -4.28 1.59 8.13
C GLY A 105 -4.47 1.83 9.62
N VAL A 106 -4.05 2.99 10.10
CA VAL A 106 -4.18 3.38 11.51
C VAL A 106 -5.63 3.73 11.87
N PHE A 107 -6.09 3.29 13.04
CA PHE A 107 -7.37 3.71 13.61
C PHE A 107 -7.43 5.24 13.76
N ASN A 108 -8.51 5.88 13.28
CA ASN A 108 -8.63 7.34 13.20
C ASN A 108 -7.50 8.03 12.43
N GLY A 109 -6.94 7.42 11.37
CA GLY A 109 -5.83 8.00 10.59
C GLY A 109 -6.06 9.46 10.14
N ALA A 110 -7.33 9.78 9.86
CA ALA A 110 -7.87 11.13 9.80
C ALA A 110 -7.31 12.13 10.83
N ALA A 111 -7.43 11.80 12.12
CA ALA A 111 -7.08 12.64 13.26
C ALA A 111 -5.56 12.75 13.50
N THR A 112 -4.80 11.78 12.99
CA THR A 112 -3.36 11.60 13.23
C THR A 112 -2.49 12.09 12.06
N GLN A 113 -2.96 13.06 11.25
CA GLN A 113 -2.32 13.50 9.97
C GLN A 113 -0.79 13.68 9.98
N VAL A 114 -0.16 13.90 11.14
CA VAL A 114 1.29 13.92 11.31
C VAL A 114 1.80 12.50 11.64
N ASN A 115 2.70 11.98 10.83
CA ASN A 115 3.27 10.63 10.95
C ASN A 115 2.26 9.49 10.70
N LEU A 116 1.19 9.75 9.95
CA LEU A 116 0.32 8.70 9.48
C LEU A 116 1.08 7.78 8.52
N SER A 117 1.04 6.48 8.80
CA SER A 117 1.51 5.44 7.90
C SER A 117 0.44 4.39 7.66
N TRP A 118 0.48 3.77 6.48
CA TRP A 118 -0.35 2.60 6.17
C TRP A 118 0.39 1.74 5.15
N ASP A 119 -0.04 0.49 5.04
CA ASP A 119 0.62 -0.49 4.18
C ASP A 119 -0.39 -1.12 3.23
N ILE A 120 0.08 -1.45 2.03
CA ILE A 120 -0.60 -2.35 1.12
C ILE A 120 0.29 -3.57 0.89
N ILE A 121 -0.26 -4.76 1.06
CA ILE A 121 0.41 -6.03 0.83
C ILE A 121 -0.18 -6.67 -0.42
N TYR A 122 0.68 -6.95 -1.40
CA TYR A 122 0.36 -7.65 -2.64
C TYR A 122 1.03 -9.02 -2.62
N PRO A 123 0.38 -10.06 -2.06
CA PRO A 123 0.86 -11.42 -2.19
C PRO A 123 0.75 -11.86 -3.65
N ASN A 124 1.75 -12.58 -4.13
CA ASN A 124 1.66 -13.29 -5.40
C ASN A 124 0.64 -14.43 -5.25
N ARG A 125 -0.20 -14.59 -6.26
CA ARG A 125 -1.00 -15.78 -6.49
C ARG A 125 -0.31 -16.57 -7.59
N GLN A 126 0.26 -17.73 -7.25
CA GLN A 126 0.74 -18.67 -8.26
C GLN A 126 -0.45 -19.15 -9.08
N SER A 127 -0.65 -18.56 -10.25
CA SER A 127 -1.71 -18.90 -11.19
C SER A 127 -1.29 -20.04 -12.13
N ASP A 128 0.02 -20.19 -12.39
CA ASP A 128 0.59 -21.27 -13.19
C ASP A 128 1.98 -21.72 -12.65
N PRO A 129 2.12 -22.95 -12.12
CA PRO A 129 3.40 -23.48 -11.66
C PRO A 129 4.42 -23.74 -12.78
N SER A 130 4.02 -23.64 -14.06
CA SER A 130 4.90 -23.77 -15.23
C SER A 130 5.52 -22.45 -15.68
N LEU A 131 4.96 -21.32 -15.25
CA LEU A 131 5.52 -19.99 -15.51
C LEU A 131 6.70 -19.72 -14.57
N ILE A 132 7.55 -18.79 -14.99
CA ILE A 132 8.83 -18.41 -14.38
C ILE A 132 8.64 -17.75 -12.98
N ASP A 133 7.47 -17.90 -12.37
CA ASP A 133 7.14 -17.41 -11.03
C ASP A 133 7.86 -18.14 -9.91
N GLY A 134 8.52 -19.27 -10.22
CA GLY A 134 9.28 -20.04 -9.25
C GLY A 134 8.39 -20.66 -8.17
N SER A 135 8.93 -21.61 -7.41
CA SER A 135 8.16 -22.34 -6.39
C SER A 135 8.00 -21.59 -5.06
N GLY A 136 8.12 -20.26 -5.05
CA GLY A 136 8.21 -19.45 -3.84
C GLY A 136 7.01 -18.53 -3.61
N ILE A 137 6.66 -18.32 -2.34
CA ILE A 137 5.73 -17.25 -1.95
C ILE A 137 6.47 -15.92 -2.14
N ARG A 138 5.94 -15.09 -3.04
CA ARG A 138 6.39 -13.72 -3.25
C ARG A 138 5.36 -12.76 -2.67
N VAL A 139 5.82 -11.69 -2.04
CA VAL A 139 4.95 -10.66 -1.50
C VAL A 139 5.60 -9.30 -1.62
N THR A 140 4.89 -8.34 -2.22
CA THR A 140 5.32 -6.94 -2.18
C THR A 140 4.59 -6.20 -1.09
N VAL A 141 5.32 -5.50 -0.23
CA VAL A 141 4.80 -4.58 0.75
C VAL A 141 5.08 -3.16 0.28
N VAL A 142 4.04 -2.33 0.22
CA VAL A 142 4.14 -0.91 -0.10
C VAL A 142 3.82 -0.09 1.14
N HIS A 143 4.82 0.61 1.65
CA HIS A 143 4.74 1.45 2.83
C HIS A 143 4.44 2.89 2.45
N PHE A 144 3.33 3.41 2.94
CA PHE A 144 2.95 4.82 2.76
C PHE A 144 3.29 5.60 4.01
N ILE A 145 4.02 6.71 3.86
CA ILE A 145 4.46 7.56 4.96
C ILE A 145 4.09 9.01 4.64
N VAL A 146 3.11 9.55 5.38
CA VAL A 146 2.76 10.97 5.27
C VAL A 146 3.86 11.79 5.95
N ASP A 147 4.58 12.57 5.14
CA ASP A 147 5.67 13.43 5.60
C ASP A 147 5.38 14.87 5.15
N PRO A 148 5.03 15.78 6.08
CA PRO A 148 4.68 17.16 5.73
C PRO A 148 5.84 17.96 5.14
N ASN A 149 7.08 17.49 5.29
CA ASN A 149 8.27 18.15 4.78
C ASN A 149 8.63 17.70 3.35
N VAL A 150 7.95 16.68 2.84
CA VAL A 150 8.18 16.13 1.50
C VAL A 150 7.07 16.64 0.58
N GLU A 151 7.29 17.81 -0.04
CA GLU A 151 6.28 18.48 -0.88
C GLU A 151 5.88 17.63 -2.09
N LYS A 152 6.86 16.98 -2.74
CA LYS A 152 6.64 16.12 -3.90
C LYS A 152 6.69 14.67 -3.50
N LEU A 153 5.74 13.90 -4.03
CA LEU A 153 5.72 12.45 -3.89
C LEU A 153 7.09 11.83 -4.26
N SER A 154 7.57 10.94 -3.40
CA SER A 154 8.76 10.12 -3.59
C SER A 154 8.37 8.65 -3.57
N LEU A 155 8.81 7.90 -4.57
CA LEU A 155 8.66 6.44 -4.64
C LEU A 155 10.04 5.81 -4.71
N THR A 156 10.30 4.86 -3.82
CA THR A 156 11.59 4.18 -3.74
C THR A 156 11.39 2.69 -3.64
N MET A 157 12.09 1.92 -4.48
CA MET A 157 12.25 0.49 -4.27
C MET A 157 13.36 0.26 -3.24
N ASN A 158 13.00 -0.19 -2.04
CA ASN A 158 13.95 -0.40 -0.95
C ASN A 158 14.80 -1.66 -1.16
N GLY A 159 14.25 -2.63 -1.88
CA GLY A 159 14.91 -3.89 -2.24
C GLY A 159 14.03 -5.10 -2.00
N GLU A 160 14.66 -6.28 -2.02
CA GLU A 160 13.99 -7.55 -1.76
C GLU A 160 14.75 -8.38 -0.73
N ASN A 161 14.00 -9.17 0.04
CA ASN A 161 14.50 -10.36 0.69
C ASN A 161 14.44 -11.53 -0.31
N LYS A 162 15.46 -12.39 -0.26
CA LYS A 162 15.84 -13.39 -1.27
C LYS A 162 14.64 -14.04 -2.00
N TYR A 163 14.23 -13.43 -3.11
CA TYR A 163 13.11 -13.84 -3.99
C TYR A 163 11.73 -13.98 -3.33
N THR A 164 11.50 -13.43 -2.15
CA THR A 164 10.27 -13.68 -1.36
C THR A 164 9.54 -12.42 -0.93
N GLU A 165 10.24 -11.37 -0.54
CA GLU A 165 9.61 -10.17 0.00
C GLU A 165 10.19 -8.95 -0.67
N TYR A 166 9.35 -8.05 -1.15
CA TYR A 166 9.74 -6.84 -1.86
C TYR A 166 9.20 -5.65 -1.10
N SER A 167 9.94 -4.54 -1.07
CA SER A 167 9.52 -3.37 -0.31
C SER A 167 9.62 -2.10 -1.14
N ILE A 168 8.49 -1.40 -1.25
CA ILE A 168 8.37 -0.08 -1.89
C ILE A 168 8.01 0.93 -0.80
N THR A 169 8.68 2.08 -0.77
CA THR A 169 8.26 3.22 0.06
C THR A 169 7.62 4.29 -0.82
N VAL A 170 6.44 4.75 -0.41
CA VAL A 170 5.74 5.93 -0.92
C VAL A 170 5.75 6.99 0.17
N ARG A 171 6.38 8.14 -0.08
CA ARG A 171 6.48 9.22 0.90
C ARG A 171 6.08 10.55 0.29
N GLY A 172 5.29 11.33 1.02
CA GLY A 172 4.94 12.68 0.62
C GLY A 172 3.92 13.32 1.55
N LYS A 173 3.69 14.62 1.36
CA LYS A 173 2.69 15.37 2.13
C LYS A 173 1.27 14.95 1.81
N CYS A 174 0.98 14.58 0.57
CA CYS A 174 -0.31 14.08 0.10
C CYS A 174 -0.03 12.85 -0.75
N ILE A 175 -0.42 11.66 -0.29
CA ILE A 175 -0.14 10.38 -0.94
C ILE A 175 -1.34 9.41 -0.84
N GLY A 176 -2.55 9.97 -0.79
CA GLY A 176 -3.80 9.19 -0.69
C GLY A 176 -4.30 8.93 0.72
N GLN A 177 -3.79 9.65 1.71
CA GLN A 177 -4.29 9.57 3.08
C GLN A 177 -5.68 10.22 3.25
N PRO A 178 -6.46 9.81 4.26
CA PRO A 178 -7.67 10.53 4.66
C PRO A 178 -7.36 11.95 5.16
N ALA A 179 -8.18 12.95 4.77
CA ALA A 179 -8.07 14.33 5.24
C ALA A 179 -9.28 14.81 6.06
N ILE A 180 -9.06 15.37 7.25
CA ILE A 180 -10.15 15.92 8.08
C ILE A 180 -10.84 17.08 7.36
N ASN A 181 -12.10 16.90 6.96
CA ASN A 181 -12.98 18.03 6.69
C ASN A 181 -13.83 18.28 7.95
N ARG A 182 -13.64 19.43 8.62
CA ARG A 182 -14.24 19.73 9.94
C ARG A 182 -15.78 19.81 9.94
N THR A 183 -16.45 19.67 8.80
CA THR A 183 -17.90 19.80 8.66
C THR A 183 -18.61 18.54 8.14
N SER A 184 -17.88 17.48 7.79
CA SER A 184 -18.50 16.21 7.35
C SER A 184 -17.58 15.03 7.65
N PHE A 185 -18.17 13.92 8.11
CA PHE A 185 -17.47 12.65 8.37
C PHE A 185 -16.89 11.99 7.10
N VAL A 186 -16.93 12.67 5.95
CA VAL A 186 -16.40 12.19 4.68
C VAL A 186 -15.22 13.07 4.29
N GLN A 187 -14.05 12.44 4.29
CA GLN A 187 -12.75 13.07 4.24
C GLN A 187 -12.25 13.11 2.80
N GLY A 188 -11.93 14.30 2.29
CA GLY A 188 -11.26 14.45 1.00
C GLY A 188 -9.89 13.75 1.01
N TYR A 189 -9.31 13.53 -0.17
CA TYR A 189 -7.94 13.03 -0.27
C TYR A 189 -7.02 14.17 -0.74
N GLY A 190 -5.77 14.14 -0.29
CA GLY A 190 -4.75 15.04 -0.82
C GLY A 190 -4.37 14.62 -2.24
N ASP A 191 -4.42 15.54 -3.20
CA ASP A 191 -3.85 15.36 -4.53
C ASP A 191 -2.33 15.24 -4.40
N PRO A 192 -1.76 14.08 -4.76
CA PRO A 192 -0.34 13.82 -4.62
C PRO A 192 0.54 14.53 -5.66
N GLN A 193 -0.04 15.04 -6.75
CA GLN A 193 0.67 15.83 -7.75
C GLN A 193 0.84 17.29 -7.30
N THR A 194 -0.19 17.84 -6.66
CA THR A 194 -0.23 19.26 -6.29
C THR A 194 -0.01 19.51 -4.80
N GLY A 195 -0.13 18.48 -3.95
CA GLY A 195 -0.08 18.60 -2.49
C GLY A 195 -1.30 19.31 -1.89
N GLN A 196 -2.37 19.53 -2.67
CA GLN A 196 -3.60 20.20 -2.23
C GLN A 196 -4.64 19.19 -1.77
N VAL A 197 -5.46 19.55 -0.76
CA VAL A 197 -6.61 18.74 -0.36
C VAL A 197 -7.74 18.96 -1.37
N VAL A 198 -8.20 17.88 -2.02
CA VAL A 198 -9.32 17.95 -2.97
C VAL A 198 -10.62 17.54 -2.25
N PRO A 199 -11.69 18.33 -2.35
CA PRO A 199 -13.01 17.93 -1.86
C PRO A 199 -13.47 16.66 -2.58
N GLY A 200 -13.72 15.58 -1.84
CA GLY A 200 -14.22 14.34 -2.44
C GLY A 200 -15.68 14.46 -2.88
N PRO A 201 -16.09 13.91 -4.05
CA PRO A 201 -17.49 13.93 -4.53
C PRO A 201 -18.47 13.04 -3.72
N PHE A 202 -18.10 12.59 -2.53
CA PHE A 202 -18.55 11.33 -1.94
C PHE A 202 -19.87 11.33 -1.14
N MET A 203 -20.61 12.45 -1.07
CA MET A 203 -21.87 12.45 -0.31
C MET A 203 -22.97 11.57 -0.93
N ASN A 204 -22.91 11.27 -2.24
CA ASN A 204 -24.00 10.56 -2.92
C ASN A 204 -23.80 9.05 -3.07
N GLU A 205 -22.57 8.53 -3.00
CA GLU A 205 -22.31 7.10 -3.29
C GLU A 205 -22.40 6.19 -2.06
N ILE A 206 -22.08 6.67 -0.85
CA ILE A 206 -22.09 5.82 0.36
C ILE A 206 -23.51 5.32 0.70
N GLN A 207 -24.56 6.09 0.39
CA GLN A 207 -25.95 5.65 0.60
C GLN A 207 -26.32 4.43 -0.27
N SER A 208 -25.66 4.25 -1.42
CA SER A 208 -25.95 3.14 -2.35
C SER A 208 -25.31 1.80 -1.97
N TYR A 209 -24.35 1.77 -1.05
CA TYR A 209 -23.69 0.53 -0.60
C TYR A 209 -24.30 -0.05 0.68
N PHE A 210 -25.17 0.70 1.36
CA PHE A 210 -25.89 0.29 2.57
C PHE A 210 -27.42 0.23 2.38
N SER A 211 -27.90 0.30 1.14
CA SER A 211 -29.27 -0.03 0.74
C SER A 211 -29.32 -1.35 -0.02
#